data_AF-G2H1R3-F1
#
_entry.id   AF-G2H1R3-F1
#
_cell.length_a   1.000
_cell.length_b   1.000
_cell.length_c   1.000
_cell.angle_alpha   90.00
_cell.angle_beta   90.00
_cell.angle_gamma   90.00
#
_symmetry.space_group_name_H-M   'P 1'
#
loop_
_entity.id
_entity.type
_entity.pdbx_description
1 polymer ?
#
loop_
_entity_poly.entity_id
_entity_poly.type
_entity_poly.pdbx_seq_one_letter_code
_entity_poly.pdbx_strand_id
1 'polypeptide(L)'
;MRITHKMIQDDVRKTAEILKNREIEIPSSWQCMRGGLAIMLSMMLWQAFIALPYLSNDKTDVYESIGFSTLLGFFIFLSVSSLTAKYLSLPKEVRVEGIVMALYKSRAKIFATVWLITNISTGIFIKLFIIKRLS
;
A
#
# COMPACT_ATOMS: atom_id res chain seq x y z
N MET A 1 -7.82 -20.41 3.24
CA MET A 1 -9.23 -20.25 3.64
C MET A 1 -10.11 -20.74 2.50
N ARG A 2 -11.04 -21.68 2.74
CA ARG A 2 -11.97 -22.15 1.70
C ARG A 2 -13.27 -21.34 1.83
N ILE A 3 -13.53 -20.46 0.87
CA ILE A 3 -14.71 -19.59 0.85
C ILE A 3 -15.66 -20.11 -0.24
N THR A 4 -16.94 -20.20 0.09
CA THR A 4 -17.99 -20.61 -0.85
C THR A 4 -18.78 -19.39 -1.33
N HIS A 5 -19.41 -19.51 -2.50
CA HIS A 5 -20.24 -18.44 -3.06
C HIS A 5 -21.41 -18.06 -2.13
N LYS A 6 -22.00 -19.04 -1.43
CA LYS A 6 -23.07 -18.79 -0.45
C LYS A 6 -22.61 -17.90 0.71
N MET A 7 -21.43 -18.17 1.27
CA MET A 7 -20.87 -17.36 2.35
C MET A 7 -20.64 -15.90 1.94
N ILE A 8 -20.26 -15.66 0.68
CA ILE A 8 -20.08 -14.30 0.14
C ILE A 8 -21.44 -13.60 -0.01
N GLN A 9 -22.44 -14.29 -0.57
CA GLN A 9 -23.78 -13.71 -0.75
C GLN A 9 -24.45 -13.37 0.59
N ASP A 10 -24.28 -14.20 1.60
CA ASP A 10 -24.82 -13.96 2.94
C ASP A 10 -24.11 -12.77 3.61
N ASP A 11 -22.78 -12.66 3.48
CA ASP A 11 -21.98 -11.54 4.02
C ASP A 11 -22.37 -10.19 3.38
N VAL A 12 -22.60 -10.19 2.06
CA VAL A 12 -23.06 -8.99 1.33
C VAL A 12 -24.47 -8.58 1.78
N ARG A 13 -25.37 -9.54 1.98
CA ARG A 13 -26.73 -9.26 2.47
C ARG A 13 -26.72 -8.67 3.88
N LYS A 14 -25.94 -9.27 4.79
CA LYS A 14 -25.75 -8.77 6.16
C LYS A 14 -25.18 -7.35 6.15
N THR A 15 -24.19 -7.08 5.29
CA THR A 15 -23.58 -5.76 5.14
C THR A 15 -24.60 -4.70 4.67
N ALA A 16 -25.42 -5.02 3.66
CA ALA A 16 -26.45 -4.10 3.15
C ALA A 16 -27.51 -3.77 4.21
N GLU A 17 -27.89 -4.76 5.02
CA GLU A 17 -28.85 -4.58 6.11
C GLU A 17 -28.31 -3.68 7.23
N ILE A 18 -27.05 -3.87 7.63
CA ILE A 18 -26.39 -3.03 8.64
C ILE A 18 -26.26 -1.58 8.15
N LEU A 19 -25.92 -1.39 6.87
CA LEU A 19 -25.80 -0.05 6.25
C LEU A 19 -27.13 0.70 6.19
N LYS A 20 -28.25 0.00 6.05
CA LYS A 20 -29.60 0.62 5.99
C LYS A 20 -30.05 1.17 7.34
N ASN A 21 -29.57 0.58 8.44
CA ASN A 21 -30.10 0.82 9.79
C ASN A 21 -29.18 1.68 10.67
N ARG A 22 -28.02 2.12 10.18
CA ARG A 22 -27.07 2.94 10.97
C ARG A 22 -26.62 4.18 10.24
N GLU A 23 -26.50 5.27 10.99
CA GLU A 23 -25.77 6.46 10.57
C GLU A 23 -24.28 6.15 10.47
N ILE A 24 -23.66 6.57 9.37
CA ILE A 24 -22.25 6.32 9.08
C ILE A 24 -21.44 7.50 9.63
N GLU A 25 -20.54 7.22 10.58
CA GLU A 25 -19.57 8.19 11.06
C GLU A 25 -18.55 8.50 9.95
N ILE A 26 -18.40 9.78 9.59
CA ILE A 26 -17.45 10.22 8.58
C ILE A 26 -16.04 10.15 9.17
N PRO A 27 -15.12 9.34 8.60
CA PRO A 27 -13.76 9.27 9.11
C PRO A 27 -12.99 10.55 8.84
N SER A 28 -12.04 10.88 9.72
CA SER A 28 -11.19 12.06 9.51
C SER A 28 -10.24 11.86 8.32
N SER A 29 -10.02 12.93 7.55
CA SER A 29 -9.16 12.91 6.37
C SER A 29 -7.73 12.46 6.69
N TRP A 30 -7.20 12.86 7.84
CA TRP A 30 -5.87 12.47 8.30
C TRP A 30 -5.74 10.96 8.54
N GLN A 31 -6.75 10.32 9.14
CA GLN A 31 -6.75 8.87 9.36
C GLN A 31 -6.73 8.09 8.04
N CYS A 32 -7.36 8.64 6.99
CA CYS A 32 -7.37 8.05 5.65
C CYS A 32 -6.01 8.22 4.93
N MET A 33 -5.38 9.38 5.08
CA MET A 33 -4.17 9.75 4.35
C MET A 33 -2.88 9.19 4.94
N ARG A 34 -2.78 9.04 6.27
CA ARG A 34 -1.53 8.69 6.96
C ARG A 34 -0.85 7.43 6.43
N GLY A 35 -1.63 6.42 6.03
CA GLY A 35 -1.11 5.15 5.53
C GLY A 35 -0.51 5.29 4.13
N GLY A 36 -1.23 5.96 3.23
CA GLY A 36 -0.71 6.24 1.89
C GLY A 36 0.52 7.15 1.92
N LEU A 37 0.52 8.16 2.81
CA LEU A 37 1.62 9.10 2.94
C LEU A 37 2.90 8.41 3.44
N ALA A 38 2.75 7.50 4.41
CA ALA A 38 3.87 6.69 4.89
C ALA A 38 4.49 5.82 3.79
N ILE A 39 3.67 5.25 2.89
CA ILE A 39 4.15 4.45 1.74
C ILE A 39 4.86 5.33 0.72
N MET A 40 4.29 6.49 0.39
CA MET A 40 4.93 7.44 -0.54
C MET A 40 6.31 7.87 -0.04
N LEU A 41 6.39 8.28 1.24
CA LEU A 41 7.64 8.71 1.85
C LEU A 41 8.66 7.56 1.95
N SER A 42 8.22 6.34 2.27
CA SER A 42 9.13 5.19 2.33
C SER A 42 9.71 4.83 0.96
N MET A 43 8.91 4.90 -0.11
CA MET A 43 9.38 4.70 -1.48
C MET A 43 10.39 5.77 -1.91
N MET A 44 10.12 7.04 -1.59
CA MET A 44 11.03 8.15 -1.88
C MET A 44 12.37 7.98 -1.15
N LEU A 45 12.34 7.69 0.16
CA LEU A 45 13.53 7.48 0.97
C LEU A 45 14.34 6.26 0.53
N TRP A 46 13.66 5.16 0.19
CA TRP A 46 14.30 3.94 -0.30
C TRP A 46 15.01 4.17 -1.63
N GLN A 47 14.35 4.87 -2.57
CA GLN A 47 14.97 5.20 -3.86
C GLN A 47 16.15 6.15 -3.70
N ALA A 48 16.04 7.16 -2.83
CA ALA A 48 17.16 8.03 -2.51
C ALA A 48 18.35 7.24 -1.93
N PHE A 49 18.10 6.30 -1.01
CA PHE A 49 19.14 5.45 -0.44
C PHE A 49 19.88 4.60 -1.49
N ILE A 50 19.17 4.08 -2.48
CA ILE A 50 19.76 3.30 -3.58
C ILE A 50 20.49 4.19 -4.57
N ALA A 51 19.95 5.36 -4.92
CA ALA A 51 20.44 6.19 -6.02
C ALA A 51 21.58 7.16 -5.63
N LEU A 52 21.65 7.61 -4.37
CA LEU A 52 22.68 8.54 -3.89
C LEU A 52 24.15 8.12 -4.15
N PRO A 53 24.54 6.83 -4.01
CA PRO A 53 25.90 6.39 -4.34
C PRO A 53 26.31 6.61 -5.82
N TYR A 54 25.35 6.84 -6.72
CA TYR A 54 25.60 7.02 -8.16
C TYR A 54 25.72 8.48 -8.57
N LEU A 55 25.54 9.42 -7.62
CA LEU A 55 25.52 10.86 -7.88
C LEU A 55 26.83 11.41 -8.47
N SER A 56 27.95 10.67 -8.36
CA SER A 56 29.24 11.05 -8.92
C SER A 56 29.37 10.81 -10.42
N ASN A 57 28.59 9.88 -11.00
CA ASN A 57 28.73 9.47 -12.40
C ASN A 57 27.80 10.24 -13.33
N ASP A 58 26.52 10.38 -12.98
CA ASP A 58 25.57 11.18 -13.76
C ASP A 58 24.43 11.68 -12.86
N LYS A 59 24.35 13.00 -12.66
CA LYS A 59 23.42 13.60 -11.70
C LYS A 59 21.98 13.56 -12.21
N THR A 60 21.81 13.67 -13.53
CA THR A 60 20.52 13.79 -14.21
C THR A 60 19.70 12.51 -14.02
N ASP A 61 20.30 11.34 -14.23
CA ASP A 61 19.66 10.03 -14.07
C ASP A 61 19.21 9.76 -12.63
N VAL A 62 19.98 10.23 -11.64
CA VAL A 62 19.67 10.04 -10.21
C VAL A 62 18.44 10.85 -9.81
N TYR A 63 18.35 12.12 -10.20
CA TYR A 63 17.20 12.96 -9.88
C TYR A 63 15.94 12.52 -10.60
N GLU A 64 16.04 12.11 -11.86
CA GLU A 64 14.91 11.58 -12.63
C GLU A 64 14.36 10.29 -12.01
N SER A 65 15.25 9.39 -11.59
CA SER A 65 14.88 8.14 -10.92
C SER A 65 14.16 8.36 -9.58
N ILE A 66 14.64 9.30 -8.76
CA ILE A 66 13.97 9.68 -7.50
C ILE A 66 12.64 10.37 -7.78
N GLY A 67 12.59 11.28 -8.76
CA GLY A 67 11.38 11.98 -9.18
C GLY A 67 10.29 11.01 -9.65
N PHE A 68 10.65 10.04 -10.49
CA PHE A 68 9.74 9.01 -10.98
C PHE A 68 9.20 8.13 -9.84
N SER A 69 10.07 7.68 -8.93
CA SER A 69 9.64 6.91 -7.75
C SER A 69 8.67 7.71 -6.87
N THR A 70 8.93 9.01 -6.70
CA THR A 70 8.07 9.91 -5.92
C THR A 70 6.70 10.07 -6.58
N LEU A 71 6.65 10.23 -7.90
CA LEU A 71 5.41 10.32 -8.66
C LEU A 71 4.58 9.03 -8.57
N LEU A 72 5.23 7.86 -8.69
CA LEU A 72 4.55 6.58 -8.47
C LEU A 72 4.04 6.43 -7.04
N GLY A 73 4.86 6.84 -6.06
CA GLY A 73 4.47 6.89 -4.65
C GLY A 73 3.24 7.78 -4.43
N PHE A 74 3.12 8.89 -5.15
CA PHE A 74 1.96 9.77 -5.09
C PHE A 74 0.68 9.11 -5.62
N PHE A 75 0.74 8.39 -6.74
CA PHE A 75 -0.42 7.63 -7.24
C PHE A 75 -0.86 6.52 -6.28
N ILE A 76 0.10 5.84 -5.66
CA ILE A 76 -0.17 4.85 -4.61
C ILE A 76 -0.80 5.52 -3.40
N PHE A 77 -0.30 6.69 -2.99
CA PHE A 77 -0.89 7.48 -1.91
C PHE A 77 -2.36 7.82 -2.16
N LEU A 78 -2.71 8.31 -3.36
CA LEU A 78 -4.09 8.61 -3.72
C LEU A 78 -4.97 7.34 -3.64
N SER A 79 -4.48 6.24 -4.24
CA SER A 79 -5.20 4.96 -4.27
C SER A 79 -5.45 4.40 -2.86
N VAL A 80 -4.42 4.38 -2.02
CA VAL A 80 -4.50 3.90 -0.64
C VAL A 80 -5.38 4.81 0.21
N SER A 81 -5.30 6.12 0.03
CA SER A 81 -6.15 7.08 0.74
C SER A 81 -7.63 6.90 0.39
N SER A 82 -7.95 6.74 -0.90
CA SER A 82 -9.31 6.45 -1.35
C SER A 82 -9.83 5.09 -0.85
N LEU A 83 -8.99 4.05 -0.85
CA LEU A 83 -9.35 2.74 -0.30
C LEU A 83 -9.59 2.81 1.22
N THR A 84 -8.74 3.55 1.94
CA THR A 84 -8.86 3.70 3.40
C THR A 84 -10.10 4.51 3.76
N ALA A 85 -10.44 5.54 2.98
CA ALA A 85 -11.69 6.29 3.16
C ALA A 85 -12.91 5.37 3.00
N LYS A 86 -12.97 4.58 1.92
CA LYS A 86 -14.05 3.58 1.69
C LYS A 86 -14.09 2.50 2.77
N TYR A 87 -12.93 2.08 3.27
CA TYR A 87 -12.85 1.08 4.32
C TYR A 87 -13.35 1.63 5.64
N LEU A 88 -12.93 2.84 6.03
CA LEU A 88 -13.30 3.45 7.30
C LEU A 88 -14.76 3.91 7.34
N SER A 89 -15.37 4.23 6.20
CA SER A 89 -16.81 4.49 6.10
C SER A 89 -17.68 3.25 6.32
N LEU A 90 -17.10 2.04 6.36
CA LEU A 90 -17.85 0.84 6.71
C LEU A 90 -18.03 0.72 8.23
N PRO A 91 -19.20 0.26 8.71
CA PRO A 91 -19.43 -0.09 10.10
C PRO A 91 -18.36 -1.07 10.63
N LYS A 92 -18.01 -0.97 11.91
CA LYS A 92 -16.94 -1.78 12.52
C LYS A 92 -17.24 -3.27 12.42
N GLU A 93 -18.50 -3.64 12.54
CA GLU A 93 -19.01 -5.02 12.46
C GLU A 93 -18.68 -5.62 11.08
N VAL A 94 -18.94 -4.88 10.00
CA VAL A 94 -18.62 -5.30 8.61
C VAL A 94 -17.10 -5.38 8.41
N ARG A 95 -16.33 -4.45 8.97
CA ARG A 95 -14.87 -4.42 8.82
C ARG A 95 -14.14 -5.58 9.50
N VAL A 96 -14.67 -6.06 10.62
CA VAL A 96 -14.01 -7.04 11.49
C VAL A 96 -14.57 -8.45 11.28
N GLU A 97 -15.90 -8.59 11.19
CA GLU A 97 -16.56 -9.89 11.07
C GLU A 97 -16.78 -10.33 9.62
N GLY A 98 -16.69 -9.40 8.67
CA GLY A 98 -16.96 -9.67 7.25
C GLY A 98 -15.92 -10.61 6.62
N ILE A 99 -16.40 -11.72 6.06
CA ILE A 99 -15.56 -12.72 5.38
C ILE A 99 -14.92 -12.12 4.13
N VAL A 100 -15.65 -11.27 3.40
CA VAL A 100 -15.13 -10.59 2.20
C VAL A 100 -13.99 -9.64 2.57
N MET A 101 -14.13 -8.90 3.67
CA MET A 101 -13.10 -7.98 4.13
C MET A 101 -11.86 -8.71 4.66
N ALA A 102 -12.05 -9.83 5.36
CA ALA A 102 -10.97 -10.70 5.82
C ALA A 102 -10.17 -11.28 4.63
N LEU A 103 -10.86 -11.72 3.57
CA LEU A 103 -10.21 -12.20 2.34
C LEU A 103 -9.38 -11.10 1.67
N TYR A 104 -9.94 -9.89 1.53
CA TYR A 104 -9.25 -8.76 0.91
C TYR A 104 -7.98 -8.40 1.70
N LYS A 105 -8.08 -8.28 3.03
CA LYS A 105 -6.92 -8.03 3.91
C LYS A 105 -5.84 -9.11 3.78
N SER A 106 -6.23 -10.38 3.75
CA SER A 106 -5.29 -11.49 3.62
C SER A 106 -4.52 -11.42 2.29
N ARG A 107 -5.21 -11.19 1.17
CA ARG A 107 -4.58 -11.06 -0.14
C ARG A 107 -3.70 -9.82 -0.22
N ALA A 108 -4.20 -8.68 0.23
CA ALA A 108 -3.44 -7.43 0.27
C ALA A 108 -2.15 -7.57 1.10
N LYS A 109 -2.20 -8.26 2.24
CA LYS A 109 -1.03 -8.54 3.07
C LYS A 109 0.01 -9.39 2.34
N ILE A 110 -0.43 -10.45 1.63
CA ILE A 110 0.47 -11.30 0.85
C ILE A 110 1.16 -10.49 -0.25
N PHE A 111 0.39 -9.74 -1.05
CA PHE A 111 0.97 -8.91 -2.13
C PHE A 111 1.91 -7.84 -1.59
N ALA A 112 1.54 -7.15 -0.50
CA ALA A 112 2.40 -6.15 0.13
C ALA A 112 3.70 -6.77 0.66
N THR A 113 3.63 -7.96 1.26
CA THR A 113 4.80 -8.66 1.80
C THR A 113 5.73 -9.11 0.68
N VAL A 114 5.20 -9.71 -0.39
CA VAL A 114 5.99 -10.10 -1.57
C VAL A 114 6.66 -8.87 -2.19
N TRP A 115 5.91 -7.78 -2.39
CA TRP A 115 6.45 -6.54 -2.95
C TRP A 115 7.58 -5.94 -2.09
N LEU A 116 7.43 -5.92 -0.77
CA LEU A 116 8.47 -5.45 0.15
C LEU A 116 9.73 -6.31 0.08
N ILE A 117 9.59 -7.65 0.12
CA ILE A 117 10.72 -8.58 0.05
C ILE A 117 11.46 -8.41 -1.27
N THR A 118 10.75 -8.33 -2.40
CA THR A 118 11.37 -8.12 -3.71
C THR A 118 12.09 -6.78 -3.80
N ASN A 119 11.51 -5.69 -3.29
CA ASN A 119 12.17 -4.37 -3.31
C ASN A 119 13.43 -4.35 -2.44
N ILE A 120 13.35 -4.90 -1.22
CA ILE A 120 14.49 -4.91 -0.29
C ILE A 120 15.61 -5.79 -0.83
N SER A 121 15.30 -7.01 -1.27
CA SER A 121 16.30 -7.93 -1.83
C SER A 121 16.99 -7.36 -3.07
N THR A 122 16.23 -6.77 -3.98
CA THR A 122 16.78 -6.13 -5.19
C THR A 122 17.67 -4.94 -4.83
N GLY A 123 17.23 -4.07 -3.92
CA GLY A 123 18.03 -2.92 -3.49
C GLY A 123 19.35 -3.32 -2.81
N ILE A 124 19.31 -4.35 -1.95
CA ILE A 124 20.52 -4.91 -1.33
C ILE A 124 21.44 -5.52 -2.38
N PHE A 125 20.90 -6.29 -3.33
CA PHE A 125 21.67 -6.88 -4.42
C PHE A 125 22.39 -5.81 -5.25
N ILE A 126 21.69 -4.75 -5.65
CA ILE A 126 22.25 -3.61 -6.39
C ILE A 126 23.39 -2.98 -5.58
N LYS A 127 23.18 -2.69 -4.29
CA LYS A 127 24.21 -2.13 -3.42
C LYS A 127 25.43 -3.02 -3.29
N LEU A 128 25.27 -4.33 -3.12
CA LEU A 128 26.38 -5.25 -2.89
C LEU A 128 27.21 -5.51 -4.15
N PHE A 129 26.56 -5.67 -5.30
CA PHE A 129 27.23 -6.07 -6.54
C PHE A 129 27.77 -4.90 -7.36
N ILE A 130 27.10 -3.74 -7.34
CA ILE A 130 27.54 -2.60 -8.17
C ILE A 130 28.58 -1.75 -7.44
N ILE A 131 28.45 -1.53 -6.13
CA ILE A 131 29.47 -0.78 -5.35
C ILE A 131 30.80 -1.53 -5.35
N LYS A 132 30.79 -2.86 -5.26
CA LYS A 132 32.01 -3.68 -5.38
C LYS A 132 32.71 -3.59 -6.74
N ARG A 133 32.03 -3.12 -7.79
CA ARG A 133 32.58 -2.98 -9.14
C ARG A 133 33.15 -1.59 -9.41
N LEU A 134 32.80 -0.61 -8.58
CA LEU A 134 33.25 0.79 -8.65
C LEU A 134 34.39 1.11 -7.67
N SER A 135 34.69 0.21 -6.72
CA SER A 135 35.86 0.25 -5.82
C SER A 135 36.98 -0.64 -6.33
#